data_AF-A0A6M0J749-F1
#
_entry.id   AF-A0A6M0J749-F1
#
_cell.length_a   1.000
_cell.length_b   1.000
_cell.length_c   1.000
_cell.angle_alpha   90.00
_cell.angle_beta   90.00
_cell.angle_gamma   90.00
#
_symmetry.space_group_name_H-M   'P 1'
#
loop_
_entity.id
_entity.type
_entity.pdbx_description
1 polymer ?
#
loop_
_entity_poly.entity_id
_entity_poly.type
_entity_poly.pdbx_seq_one_letter_code
_entity_poly.pdbx_strand_id
1 'polypeptide(L)'
;MKVLSLLIQNKLLMAILAGVASIGSFQFWQYNQAQYAKFISDSKINCGVDIELGEDAVKRSPSLRALKYQNKRLSGLEQPGINSESASPGAYVMLLRSPASTLPPNALPFDDPFFTSLLNKEESPKTLIVRAASFDLAKKQATVKSDCTKKPFVVALEDLYLEYQPIDRDLRRSDFDILF
;
A
#
# COMPACT_ATOMS: atom_id res chain seq x y z
N MET A 1 -7.12 63.12 27.16
CA MET A 1 -7.78 61.94 27.81
C MET A 1 -8.50 61.00 26.84
N LYS A 2 -9.17 61.44 25.76
CA LYS A 2 -9.93 60.55 24.84
C LYS A 2 -9.10 59.56 24.00
N VAL A 3 -7.84 59.88 23.68
CA VAL A 3 -6.98 59.03 22.83
C VAL A 3 -6.42 57.82 23.60
N LEU A 4 -6.20 57.98 24.92
CA LEU A 4 -5.64 56.92 25.77
C LEU A 4 -6.66 55.80 26.05
N SER A 5 -7.94 56.14 26.23
CA SER A 5 -9.00 55.15 26.45
C SER A 5 -9.28 54.31 25.20
N LEU A 6 -9.21 54.91 24.01
CA LEU A 6 -9.34 54.22 22.72
C LEU A 6 -8.21 53.20 22.47
N LEU A 7 -6.97 53.55 22.82
CA LEU A 7 -5.81 52.65 22.72
C LEU A 7 -5.91 51.45 23.68
N ILE A 8 -6.40 51.67 24.91
CA ILE A 8 -6.58 50.60 25.91
C ILE A 8 -7.72 49.66 25.48
N GLN A 9 -8.84 50.20 25.00
CA GLN A 9 -9.95 49.39 24.48
C GLN A 9 -9.54 48.57 23.25
N ASN A 10 -8.78 49.13 22.30
CA ASN A 10 -8.27 48.38 21.16
C ASN A 10 -7.30 47.27 21.55
N LYS A 11 -6.41 47.50 22.52
CA LYS A 11 -5.48 46.46 23.02
C LYS A 11 -6.23 45.32 23.72
N LEU A 12 -7.25 45.65 24.51
CA LEU A 12 -8.10 44.65 25.16
C LEU A 12 -8.89 43.84 24.13
N LEU A 13 -9.47 44.49 23.12
CA LEU A 13 -10.21 43.83 22.05
C LEU A 13 -9.31 42.90 21.22
N MET A 14 -8.09 43.34 20.89
CA MET A 14 -7.10 42.52 20.18
C MET A 14 -6.61 41.34 21.02
N ALA A 15 -6.44 41.52 22.33
CA ALA A 15 -6.08 40.43 23.24
C ALA A 15 -7.20 39.38 23.34
N ILE A 16 -8.47 39.80 23.37
CA ILE A 16 -9.62 38.89 23.35
C ILE A 16 -9.73 38.18 22.00
N LEU A 17 -9.57 38.90 20.88
CA LEU A 17 -9.58 38.31 19.54
C LEU A 17 -8.44 37.29 19.35
N ALA A 18 -7.23 37.60 19.83
CA ALA A 18 -6.11 36.67 19.81
C ALA A 18 -6.37 35.44 20.71
N GLY A 19 -6.98 35.64 21.88
CA GLY A 19 -7.40 34.56 22.78
C GLY A 19 -8.42 33.63 22.12
N VAL A 20 -9.50 34.18 21.55
CA VAL A 20 -10.54 33.39 20.87
C VAL A 20 -10.01 32.69 19.62
N ALA A 21 -9.18 33.36 18.81
CA ALA A 21 -8.55 32.76 17.63
C ALA A 21 -7.61 31.61 18.03
N SER A 22 -6.84 31.76 19.12
CA SER A 22 -5.96 30.70 19.62
C SER A 22 -6.75 29.47 20.08
N ILE A 23 -7.86 29.65 20.80
CA ILE A 23 -8.72 28.54 21.24
C ILE A 23 -9.37 27.84 20.04
N GLY A 24 -9.93 28.61 19.09
CA GLY A 24 -10.51 28.06 17.87
C GLY A 24 -9.50 27.28 17.03
N SER A 25 -8.28 27.80 16.89
CA SER A 25 -7.20 27.12 16.17
C SER A 25 -6.75 25.82 16.85
N PHE A 26 -6.73 25.79 18.20
CA PHE A 26 -6.38 24.59 18.97
C PHE A 26 -7.46 23.51 18.89
N GLN A 27 -8.75 23.89 18.95
CA GLN A 27 -9.86 22.94 18.78
C GLN A 27 -9.89 22.34 17.37
N PHE A 28 -9.67 23.17 16.35
CA PHE A 28 -9.56 22.70 14.97
C PHE A 28 -8.36 21.77 14.76
N TRP A 29 -7.21 22.10 15.37
CA TRP A 29 -6.03 21.24 15.36
C TRP A 29 -6.29 19.88 16.02
N GLN A 30 -6.90 19.86 17.21
CA GLN A 30 -7.28 18.61 17.88
C GLN A 30 -8.25 17.77 17.05
N TYR A 31 -9.25 18.40 16.44
CA TYR A 31 -10.20 17.71 15.57
C TYR A 31 -9.47 17.05 14.38
N ASN A 32 -8.60 17.80 13.69
CA ASN A 32 -7.82 17.27 12.58
C ASN A 32 -6.90 16.14 13.02
N GLN A 33 -6.29 16.24 14.21
CA GLN A 33 -5.44 15.20 14.76
C GLN A 33 -6.23 13.92 15.06
N ALA A 34 -7.45 14.03 15.60
CA ALA A 34 -8.34 12.90 15.83
C ALA A 34 -8.80 12.23 14.53
N GLN A 35 -9.14 13.02 13.50
CA GLN A 35 -9.47 12.49 12.17
C GLN A 35 -8.29 11.78 11.52
N TYR A 36 -7.09 12.36 11.63
CA TYR A 36 -5.88 11.73 11.11
C TYR A 36 -5.57 10.42 11.85
N ALA A 37 -5.68 10.40 13.17
CA ALA A 37 -5.48 9.17 13.95
C ALA A 37 -6.47 8.07 13.55
N LYS A 38 -7.75 8.42 13.34
CA LYS A 38 -8.77 7.49 12.83
C LYS A 38 -8.40 6.97 11.44
N PHE A 39 -8.05 7.87 10.52
CA PHE A 39 -7.64 7.51 9.17
C PHE A 39 -6.43 6.57 9.15
N ILE A 40 -5.42 6.82 10.00
CA ILE A 40 -4.26 5.94 10.14
C ILE A 40 -4.68 4.57 10.69
N SER A 41 -5.55 4.51 11.68
CA SER A 41 -6.08 3.26 12.21
C SER A 41 -6.81 2.45 11.14
N ASP A 42 -7.70 3.08 10.38
CA ASP A 42 -8.44 2.43 9.30
C ASP A 42 -7.49 1.94 8.18
N SER A 43 -6.50 2.75 7.82
CA SER A 43 -5.48 2.40 6.83
C SER A 43 -4.61 1.22 7.29
N LYS A 44 -4.30 1.11 8.58
CA LYS A 44 -3.57 -0.05 9.13
C LYS A 44 -4.37 -1.34 8.98
N ILE A 45 -5.67 -1.28 9.28
CA ILE A 45 -6.57 -2.43 9.14
C ILE A 45 -6.61 -2.86 7.67
N ASN A 46 -6.84 -1.92 6.75
CA ASN A 46 -6.93 -2.23 5.33
C ASN A 46 -5.60 -2.73 4.75
N CYS A 47 -4.48 -2.11 5.11
CA CYS A 47 -3.15 -2.61 4.73
C CYS A 47 -2.91 -4.04 5.26
N GLY A 48 -3.32 -4.33 6.50
CA GLY A 48 -3.26 -5.67 7.07
C GLY A 48 -4.09 -6.69 6.28
N VAL A 49 -5.31 -6.30 5.86
CA VAL A 49 -6.18 -7.12 5.01
C VAL A 49 -5.56 -7.35 3.63
N ASP A 50 -5.02 -6.33 2.98
CA ASP A 50 -4.37 -6.46 1.67
C ASP A 50 -3.16 -7.41 1.72
N ILE A 51 -2.43 -7.41 2.83
CA ILE A 51 -1.34 -8.36 3.09
C ILE A 51 -1.90 -9.78 3.28
N GLU A 52 -2.92 -9.95 4.13
CA GLU A 52 -3.53 -11.25 4.40
C GLU A 52 -4.11 -11.88 3.13
N LEU A 53 -4.84 -11.09 2.32
CA LEU A 53 -5.36 -11.54 1.03
C LEU A 53 -4.22 -11.94 0.07
N GLY A 54 -3.11 -11.21 0.07
CA GLY A 54 -1.93 -11.53 -0.74
C GLY A 54 -1.31 -12.87 -0.34
N GLU A 55 -1.12 -13.09 0.96
CA GLU A 55 -0.64 -14.38 1.49
C GLU A 55 -1.62 -15.52 1.20
N ASP A 56 -2.92 -15.27 1.33
CA ASP A 56 -3.95 -16.27 1.06
C ASP A 56 -4.00 -16.65 -0.42
N ALA A 57 -3.82 -15.69 -1.33
CA ALA A 57 -3.71 -15.96 -2.77
C ALA A 57 -2.53 -16.91 -3.06
N VAL A 58 -1.37 -16.66 -2.43
CA VAL A 58 -0.20 -17.54 -2.55
C VAL A 58 -0.48 -18.92 -1.94
N LYS A 59 -1.06 -18.97 -0.75
CA LYS A 59 -1.37 -20.23 -0.04
C LYS A 59 -2.30 -21.13 -0.85
N ARG A 60 -3.28 -20.55 -1.55
CA ARG A 60 -4.29 -21.26 -2.35
C ARG A 60 -3.81 -21.62 -3.75
N SER A 61 -2.71 -21.02 -4.20
CA SER A 61 -2.12 -21.22 -5.53
C SER A 61 -0.82 -22.04 -5.44
N PRO A 62 -0.84 -23.33 -5.84
CA PRO A 62 0.37 -24.15 -5.93
C PRO A 62 1.51 -23.49 -6.73
N SER A 63 1.20 -22.83 -7.84
CA SER A 63 2.18 -22.17 -8.70
C SER A 63 2.78 -20.91 -8.07
N LEU A 64 1.98 -20.04 -7.47
CA LEU A 64 2.51 -18.86 -6.75
C LEU A 64 3.29 -19.27 -5.50
N ARG A 65 2.87 -20.35 -4.82
CA ARG A 65 3.60 -20.89 -3.66
C ARG A 65 4.99 -21.41 -4.05
N ALA A 66 5.09 -22.16 -5.16
CA ALA A 66 6.36 -22.62 -5.70
C ALA A 66 7.25 -21.42 -6.10
N LEU A 67 6.64 -20.38 -6.66
CA LEU A 67 7.36 -19.14 -6.99
C LEU A 67 7.90 -18.43 -5.74
N LYS A 68 7.09 -18.26 -4.70
CA LYS A 68 7.47 -17.52 -3.49
C LYS A 68 8.52 -18.25 -2.66
N TYR A 69 8.28 -19.52 -2.33
CA TYR A 69 9.08 -20.23 -1.34
C TYR A 69 10.19 -21.11 -1.93
N GLN A 70 10.08 -21.50 -3.20
CA GLN A 70 11.09 -22.33 -3.88
C GLN A 70 11.81 -21.57 -4.99
N ASN A 71 11.44 -20.31 -5.25
CA ASN A 71 11.92 -19.52 -6.38
C ASN A 71 11.78 -20.24 -7.74
N LYS A 72 10.77 -21.11 -7.86
CA LYS A 72 10.55 -21.96 -9.04
C LYS A 72 9.55 -21.28 -9.97
N ARG A 73 10.04 -20.82 -11.13
CA ARG A 73 9.17 -20.22 -12.16
C ARG A 73 8.57 -21.31 -13.04
N LEU A 74 7.25 -21.44 -13.00
CA LEU A 74 6.50 -22.35 -13.87
C LEU A 74 6.09 -21.63 -15.16
N SER A 75 6.15 -22.33 -16.29
CA SER A 75 5.66 -21.84 -17.58
C SER A 75 4.14 -21.72 -17.54
N GLY A 76 3.58 -20.56 -17.85
CA GLY A 76 2.12 -20.32 -17.84
C GLY A 76 1.59 -19.58 -16.61
N LEU A 77 2.48 -19.07 -15.74
CA LEU A 77 2.11 -18.10 -14.70
C LEU A 77 1.63 -16.78 -15.32
N GLU A 78 0.36 -16.45 -15.20
CA GLU A 78 -0.23 -15.24 -15.77
C GLU A 78 0.26 -13.97 -15.06
N GLN A 79 0.88 -13.09 -15.85
CA GLN A 79 1.38 -11.78 -15.45
C GLN A 79 0.83 -10.71 -16.41
N PRO A 80 0.42 -9.53 -15.89
CA PRO A 80 -0.14 -8.49 -16.73
C PRO A 80 0.88 -7.99 -17.76
N GLY A 81 0.52 -8.03 -19.04
CA GLY A 81 1.31 -7.47 -20.13
C GLY A 81 2.68 -8.10 -20.41
N ILE A 82 3.06 -9.21 -19.74
CA ILE A 82 4.30 -9.95 -20.01
C ILE A 82 4.01 -11.17 -20.88
N ASN A 83 3.09 -12.02 -20.43
CA ASN A 83 2.67 -13.24 -21.11
C ASN A 83 1.15 -13.34 -21.27
N SER A 84 0.44 -12.34 -20.78
CA SER A 84 -0.95 -12.08 -21.14
C SER A 84 -0.99 -10.94 -22.15
N GLU A 85 -1.84 -11.05 -23.17
CA GLU A 85 -2.21 -9.91 -24.02
C GLU A 85 -3.04 -8.87 -23.24
N SER A 86 -3.49 -9.23 -22.03
CA SER A 86 -4.26 -8.36 -21.14
C SER A 86 -3.36 -7.64 -20.12
N ALA A 87 -3.56 -6.33 -20.01
CA ALA A 87 -3.07 -5.51 -18.92
C ALA A 87 -4.20 -4.56 -18.50
N SER A 88 -5.17 -5.10 -17.76
CA SER A 88 -6.34 -4.33 -17.31
C SER A 88 -6.12 -3.75 -15.91
N PRO A 89 -6.54 -2.50 -15.63
CA PRO A 89 -6.59 -2.00 -14.26
C PRO A 89 -7.37 -2.96 -13.35
N GLY A 90 -6.89 -3.20 -12.14
CA GLY A 90 -7.45 -4.23 -11.27
C GLY A 90 -6.57 -4.56 -10.07
N ALA A 91 -7.00 -5.52 -9.26
CA ALA A 91 -6.22 -6.06 -8.16
C ALA A 91 -5.23 -7.11 -8.67
N TYR A 92 -4.00 -7.06 -8.17
CA TYR A 92 -2.91 -7.96 -8.51
C TYR A 92 -2.18 -8.38 -7.26
N VAL A 93 -1.62 -9.59 -7.30
CA VAL A 93 -0.73 -10.11 -6.28
C VAL A 93 0.67 -9.58 -6.56
N MET A 94 1.19 -8.73 -5.68
CA MET A 94 2.58 -8.28 -5.70
C MET A 94 3.43 -9.25 -4.89
N LEU A 95 4.32 -9.97 -5.57
CA LEU A 95 5.11 -11.05 -5.02
C LEU A 95 6.58 -10.89 -5.39
N LEU A 96 7.43 -10.76 -4.38
CA LEU A 96 8.88 -10.66 -4.53
C LEU A 96 9.54 -12.01 -4.25
N ARG A 97 10.47 -12.42 -5.12
CA ARG A 97 11.10 -13.77 -5.12
C ARG A 97 12.41 -13.86 -4.35
N SER A 98 12.90 -12.74 -3.84
CA SER A 98 14.20 -12.64 -3.17
C SER A 98 14.06 -11.77 -1.92
N PRO A 99 15.00 -11.88 -0.96
CA PRO A 99 14.99 -11.02 0.22
C PRO A 99 14.89 -9.55 -0.17
N ALA A 100 13.79 -8.93 0.21
CA ALA A 100 13.42 -7.58 -0.18
C ALA A 100 12.49 -6.98 0.88
N SER A 101 12.11 -5.73 0.72
CA SER A 101 11.08 -5.09 1.53
C SER A 101 9.70 -5.36 0.94
N THR A 102 8.68 -5.49 1.80
CA THR A 102 7.29 -5.68 1.37
C THR A 102 6.82 -4.51 0.50
N LEU A 103 7.22 -3.28 0.87
CA LEU A 103 7.04 -2.10 0.03
C LEU A 103 8.36 -1.75 -0.68
N PRO A 104 8.35 -1.41 -1.97
CA PRO A 104 9.55 -1.00 -2.69
C PRO A 104 10.08 0.34 -2.17
N PRO A 105 11.37 0.66 -2.37
CA PRO A 105 11.99 1.87 -1.81
C PRO A 105 11.44 3.20 -2.35
N ASN A 106 10.73 3.16 -3.48
CA ASN A 106 10.02 4.31 -4.05
C ASN A 106 8.61 4.50 -3.49
N ALA A 107 8.13 3.61 -2.60
CA ALA A 107 6.87 3.77 -1.92
C ALA A 107 6.97 4.85 -0.83
N LEU A 108 5.88 5.60 -0.65
CA LEU A 108 5.78 6.62 0.40
C LEU A 108 4.80 6.14 1.47
N PRO A 109 5.26 5.47 2.55
CA PRO A 109 4.39 4.96 3.59
C PRO A 109 3.77 6.08 4.44
N PHE A 110 2.74 5.74 5.22
CA PHE A 110 2.23 6.63 6.25
C PHE A 110 3.28 6.88 7.34
N ASP A 111 3.18 8.04 8.01
CA ASP A 111 4.10 8.39 9.10
C ASP A 111 3.66 7.66 10.38
N ASP A 112 3.89 6.35 10.39
CA ASP A 112 3.58 5.46 11.51
C ASP A 112 4.47 4.20 11.45
N PRO A 113 4.98 3.71 12.60
CA PRO A 113 5.94 2.60 12.67
C PRO A 113 5.52 1.33 11.93
N PHE A 114 4.21 1.04 11.90
CA PHE A 114 3.69 -0.14 11.20
C PHE A 114 4.02 -0.07 9.70
N PHE A 115 3.73 1.05 9.03
CA PHE A 115 3.95 1.16 7.58
C PHE A 115 5.42 1.32 7.24
N THR A 116 6.18 2.06 8.06
CA THR A 116 7.62 2.20 7.85
C THR A 116 8.34 0.86 7.99
N SER A 117 7.86 -0.05 8.85
CA SER A 117 8.47 -1.38 8.99
C SER A 117 8.35 -2.22 7.72
N LEU A 118 7.38 -1.96 6.84
CA LEU A 118 7.23 -2.64 5.55
C LEU A 118 8.33 -2.27 4.54
N LEU A 119 9.13 -1.24 4.80
CA LEU A 119 10.33 -0.89 4.03
C LEU A 119 11.57 -1.67 4.50
N ASN A 120 11.49 -2.40 5.62
CA ASN A 120 12.60 -3.20 6.09
C ASN A 120 12.78 -4.43 5.18
N LYS A 121 14.03 -4.78 4.93
CA LYS A 121 14.36 -5.99 4.18
C LYS A 121 14.05 -7.22 5.03
N GLU A 122 13.29 -8.14 4.47
CA GLU A 122 12.95 -9.44 5.07
C GLU A 122 13.48 -10.56 4.18
N GLU A 123 13.81 -11.72 4.77
CA GLU A 123 14.25 -12.89 4.01
C GLU A 123 13.12 -13.44 3.12
N SER A 124 11.90 -13.43 3.66
CA SER A 124 10.67 -13.75 2.94
C SER A 124 9.72 -12.56 3.08
N PRO A 125 9.76 -11.59 2.15
CA PRO A 125 8.85 -10.44 2.18
C PRO A 125 7.39 -10.89 2.11
N LYS A 126 6.52 -10.09 2.72
CA LYS A 126 5.08 -10.31 2.65
C LYS A 126 4.58 -10.04 1.23
N THR A 127 3.59 -10.81 0.83
CA THR A 127 2.84 -10.60 -0.40
C THR A 127 1.77 -9.55 -0.15
N LEU A 128 1.58 -8.65 -1.09
CA LEU A 128 0.62 -7.56 -0.98
C LEU A 128 -0.36 -7.60 -2.15
N ILE A 129 -1.66 -7.49 -1.88
CA ILE A 129 -2.62 -7.12 -2.93
C ILE A 129 -2.47 -5.64 -3.24
N VAL A 130 -2.22 -5.31 -4.50
CA VAL A 130 -2.12 -3.94 -4.99
C VAL A 130 -3.09 -3.71 -6.12
N ARG A 131 -3.55 -2.47 -6.29
CA ARG A 131 -4.47 -2.09 -7.38
C ARG A 131 -3.71 -1.34 -8.46
N ALA A 132 -3.61 -1.91 -9.65
CA ALA A 132 -3.00 -1.25 -10.79
C ALA A 132 -3.84 -0.04 -11.22
N ALA A 133 -3.23 1.14 -11.18
CA ALA A 133 -3.80 2.39 -11.67
C ALA A 133 -3.48 2.60 -13.16
N SER A 134 -2.28 2.24 -13.59
CA SER A 134 -1.86 2.30 -15.00
C SER A 134 -0.71 1.34 -15.28
N PHE A 135 -0.53 1.02 -16.56
CA PHE A 135 0.56 0.19 -17.07
C PHE A 135 1.44 1.00 -18.02
N ASP A 136 2.76 0.86 -17.89
CA ASP A 136 3.75 1.30 -18.87
C ASP A 136 4.41 0.03 -19.44
N LEU A 137 3.79 -0.54 -20.47
CA LEU A 137 4.23 -1.78 -21.10
C LEU A 137 5.59 -1.63 -21.79
N ALA A 138 5.92 -0.42 -22.27
CA ALA A 138 7.21 -0.13 -22.89
C ALA A 138 8.35 -0.25 -21.87
N LYS A 139 8.13 0.22 -20.63
CA LYS A 139 9.09 0.09 -19.54
C LYS A 139 8.92 -1.17 -18.69
N LYS A 140 7.94 -2.01 -19.02
CA LYS A 140 7.55 -3.21 -18.25
C LYS A 140 7.28 -2.89 -16.77
N GLN A 141 6.52 -1.82 -16.52
CA GLN A 141 6.17 -1.35 -15.18
C GLN A 141 4.67 -1.09 -15.02
N ALA A 142 4.20 -1.07 -13.78
CA ALA A 142 2.86 -0.61 -13.42
C ALA A 142 2.93 0.42 -12.30
N THR A 143 2.04 1.42 -12.35
CA THR A 143 1.77 2.28 -11.21
C THR A 143 0.63 1.66 -10.41
N VAL A 144 0.86 1.38 -9.13
CA VAL A 144 -0.07 0.67 -8.26
C VAL A 144 -0.44 1.49 -7.03
N LYS A 145 -1.63 1.24 -6.51
CA LYS A 145 -2.17 1.80 -5.27
C LYS A 145 -2.24 0.71 -4.21
N SER A 146 -1.99 1.09 -2.96
CA SER A 146 -2.17 0.23 -1.79
C SER A 146 -2.58 1.07 -0.58
N ASP A 147 -3.39 0.49 0.30
CA ASP A 147 -3.76 1.08 1.58
C ASP A 147 -2.59 1.16 2.57
N CYS A 148 -1.43 0.59 2.22
CA CYS A 148 -0.18 0.71 2.97
C CYS A 148 0.60 2.01 2.69
N THR A 149 0.18 2.83 1.72
CA THR A 149 0.96 3.97 1.23
C THR A 149 0.14 5.24 1.05
N LYS A 150 0.77 6.42 1.22
CA LYS A 150 0.15 7.73 1.01
C LYS A 150 -0.16 8.01 -0.46
N LYS A 151 0.63 7.44 -1.38
CA LYS A 151 0.59 7.73 -2.81
C LYS A 151 0.84 6.45 -3.61
N PRO A 152 0.33 6.38 -4.86
CA PRO A 152 0.69 5.31 -5.77
C PRO A 152 2.21 5.23 -5.96
N PHE A 153 2.71 4.02 -6.18
CA PHE A 153 4.13 3.75 -6.40
C PHE A 153 4.31 2.84 -7.61
N VAL A 154 5.55 2.75 -8.11
CA VAL A 154 5.87 2.01 -9.34
C VAL A 154 6.48 0.67 -8.99
N VAL A 155 6.03 -0.38 -9.66
CA VAL A 155 6.55 -1.75 -9.53
C VAL A 155 6.84 -2.34 -10.90
N ALA A 156 7.72 -3.33 -10.96
CA ALA A 156 7.97 -4.07 -12.19
C ALA A 156 6.81 -5.03 -12.47
N LEU A 157 6.44 -5.21 -13.75
CA LEU A 157 5.39 -6.17 -14.12
C LEU A 157 5.76 -7.61 -13.75
N GLU A 158 7.06 -7.91 -13.64
CA GLU A 158 7.54 -9.25 -13.27
C GLU A 158 7.24 -9.63 -11.82
N ASP A 159 6.91 -8.65 -10.98
CA ASP A 159 6.52 -8.85 -9.58
C ASP A 159 4.98 -8.88 -9.42
N LEU A 160 4.23 -8.67 -10.51
CA LEU A 160 2.77 -8.71 -10.51
C LEU A 160 2.25 -10.00 -11.12
N TYR A 161 1.26 -10.58 -10.45
CA TYR A 161 0.60 -11.82 -10.85
C TYR A 161 -0.92 -11.67 -10.69
N LEU A 162 -1.68 -12.36 -11.54
CA LEU A 162 -3.11 -12.53 -11.29
C LEU A 162 -3.32 -13.32 -10.00
N GLU A 163 -4.35 -12.94 -9.23
CA GLU A 163 -4.72 -13.67 -8.00
C GLU A 163 -5.08 -15.13 -8.31
N TYR A 164 -5.81 -15.33 -9.40
CA TYR A 164 -6.15 -16.65 -9.90
C TYR A 164 -5.22 -17.05 -11.04
N GLN A 165 -4.43 -18.10 -10.83
CA GLN A 165 -3.52 -18.66 -11.83
C GLN A 165 -4.18 -19.83 -12.56
N PRO A 166 -4.49 -19.72 -13.87
CA PRO A 166 -5.16 -20.79 -14.62
C PRO A 166 -4.40 -22.12 -14.59
N ILE A 167 -3.06 -22.06 -14.63
CA ILE A 167 -2.16 -23.23 -14.56
C ILE A 167 -2.38 -24.08 -13.30
N ASP A 168 -2.89 -23.51 -12.21
CA ASP A 168 -3.17 -24.28 -10.99
C ASP A 168 -4.24 -25.35 -11.21
N ARG A 169 -5.12 -25.21 -12.21
CA ARG A 169 -6.07 -26.27 -12.59
C ARG A 169 -5.37 -27.47 -13.19
N ASP A 170 -4.38 -27.22 -14.04
CA ASP A 170 -3.65 -28.26 -14.75
C ASP A 170 -2.72 -28.99 -13.78
N LEU A 171 -2.05 -28.25 -12.88
CA LEU A 171 -1.22 -28.81 -11.81
C LEU A 171 -2.00 -29.74 -10.87
N ARG A 172 -3.30 -29.50 -10.64
CA ARG A 172 -4.16 -30.37 -9.82
C ARG A 172 -4.55 -31.68 -10.52
N ARG A 173 -4.53 -31.72 -11.85
CA ARG A 173 -4.90 -32.90 -12.65
C ARG A 173 -3.71 -33.76 -13.02
N SER A 174 -2.54 -33.17 -13.06
CA SER A 174 -1.30 -33.87 -13.26
C SER A 174 -0.86 -34.49 -11.92
N ASP A 175 -0.59 -35.81 -11.87
CA ASP A 175 0.06 -36.53 -10.74
C ASP A 175 1.51 -36.05 -10.48
N PHE A 176 1.79 -34.79 -10.76
CA PHE A 176 3.09 -34.20 -10.84
C PHE A 176 3.50 -33.78 -9.43
N ASP A 177 4.43 -34.55 -8.87
CA ASP A 177 5.23 -34.30 -7.66
C ASP A 177 6.09 -33.02 -7.76
N ILE A 178 5.52 -31.89 -8.19
CA ILE A 178 6.19 -30.58 -8.21
C ILE A 178 6.03 -29.86 -6.85
N LEU A 179 5.36 -30.52 -5.88
CA LEU A 179 5.04 -29.96 -4.57
C LEU A 179 5.91 -30.49 -3.42
N PHE A 180 6.96 -31.25 -3.72
CA PHE A 180 8.00 -31.67 -2.77
C PHE A 180 9.37 -31.25 -3.25
#